data_AF-A0A7J7P3T1-F1
#
_entry.id   AF-A0A7J7P3T1-F1
#
_cell.length_a   1.000
_cell.length_b   1.000
_cell.length_c   1.000
_cell.angle_alpha   90.00
_cell.angle_beta   90.00
_cell.angle_gamma   90.00
#
_symmetry.space_group_name_H-M   'P 1'
#
loop_
_entity.id
_entity.type
_entity.pdbx_description
1 polymer ?
#
loop_
_entity_poly.entity_id
_entity_poly.type
_entity_poly.pdbx_seq_one_letter_code
_entity_poly.pdbx_strand_id
1 'polypeptide(L)'
;MICPPFITWKDHSSVQVSFLEVLAELKAAGATWVQIDEPILVMDLDSHKLKAFTEAYEQLEDALSGFSVIIETYFANLLPEAYKETCCFYFMLTYMLDEEIKSWLTFVAQKILEVNALVKALAGEKDEAFFSANTASQASRKPSPRVNDEAVQKAASSTFASTIRESKHRRGTPVAARLDAQQKNLNLSILPTTTIGSFPQTPDLRRVRREYKANKISEEEYIKAMNKEISKVVKLQEDLDIDVLVHGEPWRKDMVEYFGE
;
A
#
# COMPACT_ATOMS: atom_id res chain seq x y z
N MET A 1 6.98 23.03 16.19
CA MET A 1 6.81 21.56 16.22
C MET A 1 8.14 20.98 15.79
N ILE A 2 9.02 20.67 16.75
CA ILE A 2 10.34 20.12 16.49
C ILE A 2 10.13 18.63 16.23
N CYS A 3 10.37 18.17 15.00
CA CYS A 3 10.47 16.74 14.72
C CYS A 3 11.56 16.19 15.65
N PRO A 4 11.30 15.17 16.49
CA PRO A 4 12.37 14.62 17.33
C PRO A 4 13.54 14.20 16.43
N PRO A 5 14.79 14.37 16.87
CA PRO A 5 15.94 13.94 16.09
C PRO A 5 15.75 12.47 15.75
N PHE A 6 15.92 12.13 14.46
CA PHE A 6 15.95 10.74 14.02
C PHE A 6 16.86 9.95 14.97
N ILE A 7 16.33 8.90 15.60
CA ILE A 7 17.16 7.94 16.33
C ILE A 7 18.17 7.43 15.30
N THR A 8 19.42 7.85 15.44
CA THR A 8 20.50 7.39 14.58
C THR A 8 21.01 6.06 15.12
N TRP A 9 21.70 5.28 14.29
CA TRP A 9 22.35 4.03 14.70
C TRP A 9 23.36 4.17 15.87
N LYS A 10 23.63 5.40 16.32
CA LYS A 10 24.55 5.71 17.41
C LYS A 10 23.89 5.86 18.79
N ASP A 11 22.56 5.86 18.86
CA ASP A 11 21.80 6.11 20.10
C ASP A 11 20.98 4.88 20.55
N HIS A 12 21.50 3.67 20.33
CA HIS A 12 20.80 2.43 20.67
C HIS A 12 20.88 2.06 22.15
N SER A 13 21.82 2.61 22.92
CA SER A 13 22.06 2.18 24.30
C SER A 13 20.88 2.46 25.24
N SER A 14 20.16 3.57 25.03
CA SER A 14 18.96 3.90 25.82
C SER A 14 17.76 3.00 25.49
N VAL A 15 17.59 2.65 24.22
CA VAL A 15 16.53 1.74 23.74
C VAL A 15 16.82 0.29 24.15
N GLN A 16 18.10 -0.11 24.17
CA GLN A 16 18.53 -1.45 24.58
C GLN A 16 18.21 -1.76 26.03
N VAL A 17 18.38 -0.79 26.95
CA VAL A 17 18.02 -0.97 28.37
C VAL A 17 16.53 -1.26 28.51
N SER A 18 15.67 -0.54 27.79
CA SER A 18 14.22 -0.79 27.81
C SER A 18 13.87 -2.16 27.21
N PHE A 19 14.60 -2.61 26.18
CA PHE A 19 14.35 -3.91 25.56
C PHE A 19 14.70 -5.08 26.49
N LEU A 20 15.81 -4.98 27.23
CA LEU A 20 16.20 -5.97 28.24
C LEU A 20 15.16 -6.10 29.37
N GLU A 21 14.61 -4.97 29.84
CA GLU A 21 13.54 -4.96 30.84
C GLU A 21 12.28 -5.69 30.32
N VAL A 22 11.88 -5.42 29.08
CA VAL A 22 10.75 -6.10 28.44
C VAL A 22 10.98 -7.61 28.34
N LEU A 23 12.17 -8.06 27.94
CA LEU A 23 12.51 -9.49 27.88
C LEU A 23 12.42 -10.15 29.26
N ALA A 24 12.89 -9.47 30.31
CA ALA A 24 12.80 -9.96 31.68
C ALA A 24 11.34 -10.09 32.16
N GLU A 25 10.50 -9.10 31.87
CA GLU A 25 9.07 -9.13 32.19
C GLU A 25 8.34 -10.26 31.43
N LEU A 26 8.61 -10.44 30.15
CA LEU A 26 8.05 -11.54 29.35
C LEU A 26 8.43 -12.90 29.93
N LYS A 27 9.69 -13.06 30.36
CA LYS A 27 10.17 -14.29 30.98
C LYS A 27 9.49 -14.55 32.33
N ALA A 28 9.34 -13.51 33.14
CA ALA A 28 8.62 -13.58 34.42
C ALA A 28 7.13 -13.92 34.22
N ALA A 29 6.53 -13.47 33.12
CA ALA A 29 5.17 -13.82 32.71
C ALA A 29 5.05 -15.25 32.13
N GLY A 30 6.16 -15.97 31.96
CA GLY A 30 6.20 -17.37 31.50
C GLY A 30 6.26 -17.54 29.98
N ALA A 31 6.61 -16.49 29.23
CA ALA A 31 6.85 -16.62 27.80
C ALA A 31 8.06 -17.53 27.53
N THR A 32 7.91 -18.47 26.62
CA THR A 32 8.96 -19.43 26.20
C THR A 32 9.50 -19.15 24.81
N TRP A 33 8.80 -18.32 24.03
CA TRP A 33 9.19 -17.89 22.70
C TRP A 33 9.19 -16.37 22.63
N VAL A 34 10.12 -15.82 21.85
CA VAL A 34 10.12 -14.40 21.47
C VAL A 34 10.38 -14.29 19.98
N GLN A 35 9.58 -13.47 19.31
CA GLN A 35 9.79 -13.07 17.92
C GLN A 35 10.28 -11.62 17.92
N ILE A 36 11.37 -11.35 17.19
CA ILE A 36 11.96 -10.03 17.05
C ILE A 36 11.97 -9.68 15.57
N ASP A 37 11.24 -8.63 15.22
CA ASP A 37 11.06 -8.22 13.82
C ASP A 37 12.25 -7.37 13.36
N GLU A 38 12.98 -7.85 12.35
CA GLU A 38 14.10 -7.16 11.71
C GLU A 38 13.88 -6.94 10.21
N PRO A 39 12.78 -6.27 9.80
CA PRO A 39 12.45 -6.11 8.38
C PRO A 39 13.45 -5.24 7.62
N ILE A 40 14.24 -4.42 8.31
CA ILE A 40 15.25 -3.58 7.68
C ILE A 40 16.41 -4.40 7.08
N LEU A 41 16.58 -5.67 7.49
CA LEU A 41 17.58 -6.58 6.93
C LEU A 41 17.35 -6.89 5.44
N VAL A 42 16.17 -6.60 4.90
CA VAL A 42 15.88 -6.75 3.47
C VAL A 42 16.34 -5.55 2.62
N MET A 43 16.86 -4.49 3.25
CA MET A 43 17.40 -3.33 2.56
C MET A 43 18.89 -3.50 2.22
N ASP A 44 19.41 -2.67 1.32
CA ASP A 44 20.85 -2.55 1.07
C ASP A 44 21.53 -1.87 2.28
N LEU A 45 22.10 -2.69 3.17
CA LEU A 45 22.74 -2.24 4.40
C LEU A 45 24.27 -2.21 4.27
N ASP A 46 24.87 -1.06 4.59
CA ASP A 46 26.31 -0.92 4.70
C ASP A 46 26.86 -1.73 5.89
N SER A 47 28.14 -2.09 5.83
CA SER A 47 28.81 -2.94 6.83
C SER A 47 28.66 -2.48 8.28
N HIS A 48 28.66 -1.18 8.54
CA HIS A 48 28.50 -0.65 9.90
C HIS A 48 27.09 -0.90 10.48
N LYS A 49 26.06 -0.95 9.64
CA LYS A 49 24.68 -1.25 10.06
C LYS A 49 24.51 -2.74 10.35
N LEU A 50 25.08 -3.60 9.49
CA LEU A 50 25.13 -5.05 9.74
C LEU A 50 25.87 -5.36 11.04
N LYS A 51 26.99 -4.67 11.30
CA LYS A 51 27.73 -4.81 12.55
C LYS A 51 26.92 -4.40 13.78
N ALA A 52 26.08 -3.37 13.66
CA ALA A 52 25.21 -2.94 14.76
C ALA A 52 24.20 -4.02 15.16
N PHE A 53 23.69 -4.82 14.23
CA PHE A 53 22.88 -6.00 14.55
C PHE A 53 23.66 -7.04 15.34
N THR A 54 24.85 -7.40 14.87
CA THR A 54 25.72 -8.34 15.59
C THR A 54 25.98 -7.86 17.02
N GLU A 55 26.38 -6.60 17.18
CA GLU A 55 26.66 -6.01 18.50
C GLU A 55 25.40 -5.95 19.38
N ALA A 56 24.22 -5.71 18.81
CA ALA A 56 22.97 -5.70 19.56
C ALA A 56 22.58 -7.10 20.04
N TYR A 57 22.63 -8.11 19.17
CA TYR A 57 22.26 -9.48 19.54
C TYR A 57 23.26 -10.13 20.49
N GLU A 58 24.56 -9.83 20.37
CA GLU A 58 25.57 -10.23 21.36
C GLU A 58 25.24 -9.70 22.76
N GLN A 59 24.75 -8.46 22.86
CA GLN A 59 24.35 -7.87 24.15
C GLN A 59 23.03 -8.42 24.69
N LEU A 60 22.16 -8.94 23.82
CA LEU A 60 20.88 -9.53 24.21
C LEU A 60 20.99 -11.03 24.56
N GLU A 61 22.13 -11.68 24.26
CA GLU A 61 22.32 -13.12 24.40
C GLU A 61 21.91 -13.67 25.78
N ASP A 62 22.35 -13.02 26.86
CA ASP A 62 22.03 -13.43 28.23
C ASP A 62 20.54 -13.29 28.55
N ALA A 63 19.89 -12.22 28.08
CA ALA A 63 18.47 -11.99 28.31
C ALA A 63 17.59 -12.94 27.47
N LEU A 64 18.05 -13.28 26.27
CA LEU A 64 17.41 -14.23 25.37
C LEU A 64 17.63 -15.69 25.81
N SER A 65 18.62 -15.97 26.66
CA SER A 65 18.88 -17.30 27.19
C SER A 65 17.63 -17.91 27.83
N GLY A 66 17.20 -19.07 27.34
CA GLY A 66 15.98 -19.75 27.81
C GLY A 66 14.70 -19.36 27.08
N PHE A 67 14.75 -18.40 26.15
CA PHE A 67 13.74 -18.26 25.10
C PHE A 67 14.11 -19.10 23.88
N SER A 68 13.10 -19.57 23.16
CA SER A 68 13.22 -19.88 21.74
C SER A 68 13.04 -18.59 20.95
N VAL A 69 14.09 -18.14 20.25
CA VAL A 69 14.12 -16.85 19.55
C VAL A 69 13.82 -17.06 18.06
N ILE A 70 13.00 -16.19 17.49
CA ILE A 70 12.76 -16.07 16.05
C ILE A 70 13.11 -14.65 15.63
N ILE A 71 14.08 -14.49 14.74
CA ILE A 71 14.31 -13.21 14.06
C ILE A 71 13.49 -13.19 12.78
N GLU A 72 12.47 -12.34 12.72
CA GLU A 72 11.51 -12.32 11.63
C GLU A 72 11.85 -11.21 10.62
N THR A 73 11.95 -11.57 9.34
CA THR A 73 12.12 -10.62 8.23
C THR A 73 10.96 -10.75 7.26
N TYR A 74 10.61 -9.67 6.55
CA TYR A 74 9.45 -9.64 5.67
C TYR A 74 9.56 -8.60 4.55
N PHE A 75 8.62 -8.66 3.60
CA PHE A 75 8.47 -7.82 2.40
C PHE A 75 9.42 -8.10 1.23
N ALA A 76 10.63 -8.59 1.45
CA ALA A 76 11.55 -8.98 0.38
C ALA A 76 12.48 -10.13 0.79
N ASN A 77 13.22 -10.65 -0.19
CA ASN A 77 14.25 -11.65 0.08
C ASN A 77 15.38 -11.03 0.91
N LEU A 78 15.92 -11.82 1.83
CA LEU A 78 17.19 -11.48 2.44
C LEU A 78 18.32 -11.60 1.42
N LEU A 79 19.20 -10.62 1.42
CA LEU A 79 20.46 -10.71 0.68
C LEU A 79 21.31 -11.85 1.29
N PRO A 80 22.18 -12.53 0.51
CA PRO A 80 23.03 -13.63 1.01
C PRO A 80 23.83 -13.28 2.27
N GLU A 81 24.16 -12.00 2.45
CA GLU A 81 24.88 -11.46 3.60
C GLU A 81 24.00 -11.40 4.88
N ALA A 82 22.67 -11.43 4.72
CA ALA A 82 21.66 -11.39 5.78
C ALA A 82 20.96 -12.75 6.03
N TYR A 83 21.40 -13.84 5.37
CA TYR A 83 20.69 -15.13 5.27
C TYR A 83 20.57 -15.97 6.57
N LYS A 84 20.97 -15.43 7.72
CA LYS A 84 20.65 -16.06 9.01
C LYS A 84 19.38 -15.40 9.54
N GLU A 85 18.28 -16.14 9.42
CA GLU A 85 17.06 -16.07 10.26
C GLU A 85 15.78 -15.44 9.66
N THR A 86 14.81 -16.35 9.45
CA THR A 86 13.31 -16.31 9.60
C THR A 86 12.39 -15.22 8.99
N CYS A 87 11.06 -15.51 9.03
CA CYS A 87 9.98 -15.15 8.06
C CYS A 87 8.56 -14.97 8.71
N CYS A 88 7.57 -14.37 7.99
CA CYS A 88 6.53 -13.29 8.28
C CYS A 88 5.03 -13.59 8.70
N PHE A 89 4.19 -12.54 9.05
CA PHE A 89 2.66 -12.48 9.09
C PHE A 89 1.90 -11.12 8.80
N TYR A 90 0.56 -11.09 8.48
CA TYR A 90 -0.40 -9.89 8.48
C TYR A 90 -1.97 -10.17 8.40
N PHE A 91 -2.86 -9.12 8.54
CA PHE A 91 -4.37 -8.99 8.86
C PHE A 91 -5.45 -8.68 7.73
N MET A 92 -6.80 -8.74 8.01
CA MET A 92 -8.00 -8.89 7.09
C MET A 92 -9.16 -7.84 7.12
N LEU A 93 -9.93 -7.70 6.00
CA LEU A 93 -11.35 -7.25 5.90
C LEU A 93 -12.04 -7.66 4.55
N THR A 94 -13.36 -7.95 4.52
CA THR A 94 -14.14 -8.40 3.32
C THR A 94 -15.30 -7.47 2.91
N TYR A 95 -15.56 -7.37 1.59
CA TYR A 95 -16.71 -6.71 0.95
C TYR A 95 -17.57 -7.69 0.13
N MET A 96 -18.75 -7.24 -0.34
CA MET A 96 -19.71 -7.96 -1.19
C MET A 96 -19.14 -8.27 -2.60
N LEU A 97 -18.41 -9.38 -2.72
CA LEU A 97 -17.87 -9.89 -3.98
C LEU A 97 -18.76 -11.01 -4.56
N ASP A 98 -18.73 -11.22 -5.88
CA ASP A 98 -19.38 -12.38 -6.49
C ASP A 98 -18.66 -13.70 -6.12
N GLU A 99 -19.37 -14.82 -6.21
CA GLU A 99 -18.85 -16.12 -5.74
C GLU A 99 -17.64 -16.62 -6.53
N GLU A 100 -17.53 -16.28 -7.82
CA GLU A 100 -16.36 -16.60 -8.64
C GLU A 100 -15.12 -15.88 -8.07
N ILE A 101 -15.20 -14.56 -7.87
CA ILE A 101 -14.09 -13.76 -7.32
C ILE A 101 -13.78 -14.15 -5.87
N LYS A 102 -14.81 -14.36 -5.03
CA LYS A 102 -14.63 -14.82 -3.65
C LYS A 102 -13.83 -16.12 -3.58
N SER A 103 -14.05 -17.04 -4.51
CA SER A 103 -13.34 -18.33 -4.55
C SER A 103 -11.83 -18.19 -4.78
N TRP A 104 -11.38 -17.05 -5.33
CA TRP A 104 -9.97 -16.77 -5.63
C TRP A 104 -9.26 -15.99 -4.53
N LEU A 105 -9.97 -15.54 -3.49
CA LEU A 105 -9.43 -14.67 -2.46
C LEU A 105 -9.37 -15.40 -1.13
N THR A 106 -8.23 -15.23 -0.44
CA THR A 106 -8.11 -15.60 0.97
C THR A 106 -7.68 -14.41 1.79
N PHE A 107 -8.51 -14.09 2.77
CA PHE A 107 -8.21 -13.12 3.79
C PHE A 107 -7.68 -13.86 5.02
N VAL A 108 -7.38 -13.13 6.08
CA VAL A 108 -6.54 -13.64 7.19
C VAL A 108 -7.17 -14.77 7.98
N ALA A 109 -8.48 -14.74 8.20
CA ALA A 109 -9.15 -15.90 8.78
C ALA A 109 -8.93 -17.16 7.92
N GLN A 110 -9.02 -17.03 6.59
CA GLN A 110 -8.76 -18.13 5.66
C GLN A 110 -7.27 -18.49 5.59
N LYS A 111 -6.35 -17.52 5.66
CA LYS A 111 -4.90 -17.78 5.67
C LYS A 111 -4.46 -18.60 6.87
N ILE A 112 -5.06 -18.38 8.05
CA ILE A 112 -4.83 -19.23 9.22
C ILE A 112 -5.24 -20.68 8.93
N LEU A 113 -6.36 -20.89 8.22
CA LEU A 113 -6.78 -22.23 7.79
C LEU A 113 -5.82 -22.84 6.75
N GLU A 114 -5.31 -22.04 5.80
CA GLU A 114 -4.32 -22.48 4.81
C GLU A 114 -3.03 -22.96 5.48
N VAL A 115 -2.48 -22.18 6.41
CA VAL A 115 -1.27 -22.56 7.17
C VAL A 115 -1.50 -23.85 7.95
N ASN A 116 -2.63 -23.96 8.66
CA ASN A 116 -2.98 -25.18 9.39
C ASN A 116 -3.14 -26.40 8.47
N ALA A 117 -3.75 -26.24 7.29
CA ALA A 117 -3.91 -27.31 6.32
C ALA A 117 -2.55 -27.79 5.76
N LEU A 118 -1.62 -26.87 5.52
CA LEU A 118 -0.25 -27.19 5.10
C LEU A 118 0.53 -27.92 6.19
N VAL A 119 0.46 -27.45 7.44
CA VAL A 119 1.13 -28.10 8.57
C VAL A 119 0.63 -29.54 8.75
N LYS A 120 -0.70 -29.75 8.70
CA LYS A 120 -1.28 -31.11 8.77
C LYS A 120 -0.85 -31.99 7.60
N ALA A 121 -0.83 -31.45 6.38
CA ALA A 121 -0.37 -32.19 5.21
C ALA A 121 1.10 -32.62 5.35
N LEU A 122 1.98 -31.75 5.89
CA LEU A 122 3.39 -32.08 6.18
C LEU A 122 3.53 -33.15 7.27
N ALA A 123 2.60 -33.19 8.24
CA ALA A 123 2.52 -34.23 9.25
C ALA A 123 1.92 -35.56 8.73
N GLY A 124 1.51 -35.63 7.46
CA GLY A 124 0.89 -36.82 6.84
C GLY A 124 -0.64 -36.89 6.97
N GLU A 125 -1.28 -35.89 7.59
CA GLU A 125 -2.73 -35.80 7.78
C GLU A 125 -3.36 -34.87 6.74
N LYS A 126 -3.11 -35.15 5.45
CA LYS A 126 -3.57 -34.28 4.37
C LYS A 126 -5.10 -34.33 4.20
N ASP A 127 -5.74 -33.17 4.28
CA ASP A 127 -7.16 -33.01 3.94
C ASP A 127 -7.35 -32.95 2.42
N GLU A 128 -7.60 -34.11 1.81
CA GLU A 128 -7.77 -34.21 0.35
C GLU A 128 -8.92 -33.34 -0.18
N ALA A 129 -9.99 -33.13 0.60
CA ALA A 129 -11.11 -32.29 0.17
C ALA A 129 -10.70 -30.81 0.11
N PHE A 130 -9.98 -30.32 1.13
CA PHE A 130 -9.46 -28.95 1.15
C PHE A 130 -8.52 -28.66 -0.03
N PHE A 131 -7.55 -29.55 -0.28
CA PHE A 131 -6.60 -29.36 -1.38
C PHE A 131 -7.25 -29.54 -2.77
N SER A 132 -8.24 -30.41 -2.91
CA SER A 132 -9.03 -30.56 -4.14
C SER A 132 -9.83 -29.28 -4.44
N ALA A 133 -10.51 -28.72 -3.44
CA ALA A 133 -11.23 -27.46 -3.57
C ALA A 133 -10.30 -26.30 -3.93
N ASN A 134 -9.14 -26.17 -3.28
CA ASN A 134 -8.12 -25.17 -3.65
C ASN A 134 -7.65 -25.34 -5.10
N THR A 135 -7.40 -26.58 -5.54
CA THR A 135 -7.00 -26.88 -6.93
C THR A 135 -8.07 -26.45 -7.92
N ALA A 136 -9.35 -26.72 -7.61
CA ALA A 136 -10.47 -26.30 -8.44
C ALA A 136 -10.59 -24.76 -8.54
N SER A 137 -10.46 -24.04 -7.41
CA SER A 137 -10.45 -22.56 -7.41
C SER A 137 -9.32 -22.00 -8.27
N GLN A 138 -8.10 -22.52 -8.15
CA GLN A 138 -6.95 -22.10 -8.96
C GLN A 138 -7.15 -22.40 -10.45
N ALA A 139 -7.72 -23.57 -10.78
CA ALA A 139 -8.02 -23.96 -12.15
C ALA A 139 -9.12 -23.08 -12.78
N SER A 140 -10.11 -22.65 -11.99
CA SER A 140 -11.20 -21.78 -12.46
C SER A 140 -10.73 -20.37 -12.84
N ARG A 141 -9.71 -19.83 -12.15
CA ARG A 141 -9.19 -18.48 -12.38
C ARG A 141 -8.50 -18.35 -13.74
N LYS A 142 -7.65 -19.32 -14.09
CA LYS A 142 -6.78 -19.25 -15.28
C LYS A 142 -7.51 -18.95 -16.60
N PRO A 143 -8.62 -19.62 -16.94
CA PRO A 143 -9.35 -19.35 -18.18
C PRO A 143 -10.38 -18.21 -18.07
N SER A 144 -10.59 -17.62 -16.89
CA SER A 144 -11.67 -16.64 -16.71
C SER A 144 -11.48 -15.41 -17.62
N PRO A 145 -12.53 -14.92 -18.29
CA PRO A 145 -12.45 -13.70 -19.10
C PRO A 145 -12.11 -12.46 -18.24
N ARG A 146 -12.32 -12.51 -16.92
CA ARG A 146 -11.95 -11.45 -15.99
C ARG A 146 -10.43 -11.25 -15.86
N VAL A 147 -9.64 -12.28 -16.18
CA VAL A 147 -8.17 -12.19 -16.19
C VAL A 147 -7.59 -12.32 -17.62
N ASN A 148 -8.44 -12.55 -18.62
CA ASN A 148 -8.06 -12.70 -20.03
C ASN A 148 -8.91 -11.78 -20.91
N ASP A 149 -8.37 -10.60 -21.23
CA ASP A 149 -8.95 -9.69 -22.21
C ASP A 149 -8.05 -9.64 -23.47
N GLU A 150 -8.54 -10.20 -24.57
CA GLU A 150 -7.81 -10.26 -25.85
C GLU A 150 -7.51 -8.87 -26.42
N ALA A 151 -8.42 -7.90 -26.23
CA ALA A 151 -8.23 -6.55 -26.73
C ALA A 151 -7.11 -5.84 -25.95
N VAL A 152 -7.07 -6.01 -24.62
CA VAL A 152 -5.98 -5.50 -23.77
C VAL A 152 -4.66 -6.19 -24.10
N GLN A 153 -4.65 -7.51 -24.29
CA GLN A 153 -3.44 -8.25 -24.66
C GLN A 153 -2.91 -7.84 -26.05
N LYS A 154 -3.80 -7.64 -27.02
CA LYS A 154 -3.45 -7.15 -28.36
C LYS A 154 -2.95 -5.72 -28.30
N ALA A 155 -3.58 -4.85 -27.52
CA ALA A 155 -3.11 -3.48 -27.31
C ALA A 155 -1.72 -3.49 -26.66
N ALA A 156 -1.51 -4.26 -25.60
CA ALA A 156 -0.20 -4.39 -24.96
C ALA A 156 0.86 -4.89 -25.96
N SER A 157 0.58 -5.98 -26.69
CA SER A 157 1.55 -6.63 -27.59
C SER A 157 1.87 -5.79 -28.85
N SER A 158 0.85 -5.20 -29.48
CA SER A 158 1.03 -4.33 -30.66
C SER A 158 1.74 -3.02 -30.31
N THR A 159 1.60 -2.55 -29.07
CA THR A 159 2.25 -1.32 -28.63
C THR A 159 3.68 -1.61 -28.13
N PHE A 160 3.96 -2.74 -27.47
CA PHE A 160 5.29 -3.09 -26.91
C PHE A 160 6.38 -3.40 -27.96
N ALA A 161 6.05 -4.04 -29.08
CA ALA A 161 7.06 -4.64 -29.95
C ALA A 161 7.73 -3.67 -30.96
N SER A 162 7.12 -2.55 -31.34
CA SER A 162 7.71 -1.67 -32.38
C SER A 162 7.39 -0.17 -32.31
N THR A 163 6.38 0.28 -31.57
CA THR A 163 5.91 1.68 -31.67
C THR A 163 5.97 2.47 -30.35
N ILE A 164 6.11 1.82 -29.19
CA ILE A 164 6.28 2.51 -27.89
C ILE A 164 7.69 3.07 -27.67
N ARG A 165 8.69 2.61 -28.43
CA ARG A 165 10.07 2.65 -27.94
C ARG A 165 10.70 4.05 -27.85
N GLU A 166 10.14 5.09 -28.46
CA GLU A 166 10.67 6.45 -28.30
C GLU A 166 9.63 7.58 -28.47
N SER A 167 8.66 7.45 -29.38
CA SER A 167 7.80 8.58 -29.79
C SER A 167 6.51 8.76 -28.98
N LYS A 168 5.94 7.70 -28.38
CA LYS A 168 4.69 7.81 -27.60
C LYS A 168 4.91 8.19 -26.12
N HIS A 169 6.10 7.92 -25.58
CA HIS A 169 6.48 8.31 -24.20
C HIS A 169 7.08 9.71 -24.11
N ARG A 170 7.41 10.31 -25.26
CA ARG A 170 7.98 11.65 -25.35
C ARG A 170 7.00 12.56 -26.06
N ARG A 171 6.83 13.77 -25.53
CA ARG A 171 6.19 14.84 -26.29
C ARG A 171 7.03 15.09 -27.55
N GLY A 172 6.38 15.20 -28.71
CA GLY A 172 7.07 15.46 -29.99
C GLY A 172 7.72 16.84 -30.09
N THR A 173 7.54 17.71 -29.09
CA THR A 173 8.13 19.05 -29.03
C THR A 173 9.07 19.18 -27.82
N PRO A 174 10.21 19.89 -27.95
CA PRO A 174 11.10 20.19 -26.82
C PRO A 174 10.43 21.04 -25.74
N VAL A 175 10.96 21.00 -24.51
CA VAL A 175 10.42 21.75 -23.36
C VAL A 175 10.33 23.25 -23.65
N ALA A 176 11.40 23.86 -24.20
CA ALA A 176 11.45 25.30 -24.48
C ALA A 176 10.30 25.78 -25.39
N ALA A 177 10.08 25.08 -26.52
CA ALA A 177 8.99 25.40 -27.44
C ALA A 177 7.60 25.28 -26.78
N ARG A 178 7.43 24.36 -25.81
CA ARG A 178 6.19 24.23 -25.06
C ARG A 178 6.02 25.33 -24.04
N LEU A 179 7.08 25.73 -23.34
CA LEU A 179 7.03 26.84 -22.39
C LEU A 179 6.63 28.14 -23.09
N ASP A 180 7.20 28.43 -24.27
CA ASP A 180 6.83 29.61 -25.07
C ASP A 180 5.36 29.59 -25.49
N ALA A 181 4.87 28.43 -25.94
CA ALA A 181 3.47 28.26 -26.32
C ALA A 181 2.52 28.34 -25.12
N GLN A 182 2.90 27.75 -23.98
CA GLN A 182 2.12 27.77 -22.75
C GLN A 182 2.06 29.17 -22.16
N GLN A 183 3.17 29.92 -22.14
CA GLN A 183 3.19 31.30 -21.66
C GLN A 183 2.31 32.21 -22.51
N LYS A 184 2.32 32.04 -23.85
CA LYS A 184 1.43 32.79 -24.74
C LYS A 184 -0.05 32.48 -24.54
N ASN A 185 -0.37 31.24 -24.15
CA ASN A 185 -1.75 30.80 -23.98
C ASN A 185 -2.30 31.12 -22.58
N LEU A 186 -1.52 30.84 -21.53
CA LEU A 186 -1.94 30.97 -20.14
C LEU A 186 -1.64 32.36 -19.56
N ASN A 187 -0.68 33.08 -20.13
CA ASN A 187 -0.28 34.43 -19.72
C ASN A 187 -0.08 34.58 -18.20
N LEU A 188 0.61 33.61 -17.60
CA LEU A 188 0.82 33.55 -16.16
C LEU A 188 1.87 34.55 -15.70
N SER A 189 1.74 35.00 -14.45
CA SER A 189 2.75 35.81 -13.77
C SER A 189 4.07 35.04 -13.58
N ILE A 190 5.14 35.72 -13.15
CA ILE A 190 6.45 35.08 -12.92
C ILE A 190 6.44 34.08 -11.75
N LEU A 191 5.51 34.25 -10.81
CA LEU A 191 5.31 33.37 -9.66
C LEU A 191 3.82 32.96 -9.60
N PRO A 192 3.36 32.12 -10.53
CA PRO A 192 1.96 31.72 -10.55
C PRO A 192 1.64 30.84 -9.35
N THR A 193 0.46 31.05 -8.79
CA THR A 193 -0.08 30.36 -7.63
C THR A 193 -1.11 29.30 -8.06
N THR A 194 -1.09 28.18 -7.37
CA THR A 194 -2.06 27.09 -7.59
C THR A 194 -2.15 26.21 -6.35
N THR A 195 -3.08 25.26 -6.34
CA THR A 195 -3.21 24.21 -5.33
C THR A 195 -3.19 22.84 -6.01
N ILE A 196 -3.10 21.75 -5.22
CA ILE A 196 -2.79 20.41 -5.77
C ILE A 196 -4.05 19.63 -6.22
N GLY A 197 -5.26 20.08 -5.87
CA GLY A 197 -6.50 19.45 -6.34
C GLY A 197 -7.65 19.46 -5.33
N SER A 198 -7.56 18.60 -4.32
CA SER A 198 -8.64 18.40 -3.35
C SER A 198 -8.88 19.60 -2.42
N PHE A 199 -10.15 19.83 -2.09
CA PHE A 199 -10.61 20.78 -1.07
C PHE A 199 -11.33 20.04 0.08
N PRO A 200 -11.58 20.71 1.23
CA PRO A 200 -12.14 20.06 2.41
C PRO A 200 -13.41 19.24 2.15
N GLN A 201 -13.34 17.95 2.50
CA GLN A 201 -14.44 17.00 2.33
C GLN A 201 -15.46 17.13 3.47
N THR A 202 -16.36 18.11 3.35
CA THR A 202 -17.33 18.50 4.39
C THR A 202 -18.32 17.38 4.77
N PRO A 203 -18.90 17.41 5.99
CA PRO A 203 -19.93 16.45 6.39
C PRO A 203 -21.14 16.41 5.43
N ASP A 204 -21.52 17.55 4.86
CA ASP A 204 -22.58 17.65 3.86
C ASP A 204 -22.25 16.90 2.57
N LEU A 205 -21.02 17.05 2.04
CA LEU A 205 -20.57 16.31 0.86
C LEU A 205 -20.51 14.80 1.10
N ARG A 206 -20.09 14.40 2.30
CA ARG A 206 -20.09 12.99 2.71
C ARG A 206 -21.52 12.44 2.79
N ARG A 207 -22.47 13.23 3.32
CA ARG A 207 -23.89 12.86 3.36
C ARG A 207 -24.45 12.69 1.94
N VAL A 208 -24.27 13.67 1.07
CA VAL A 208 -24.78 13.66 -0.31
C VAL A 208 -24.26 12.44 -1.09
N ARG A 209 -22.95 12.17 -1.05
CA ARG A 209 -22.37 10.98 -1.70
C ARG A 209 -22.92 9.67 -1.16
N ARG A 210 -23.07 9.55 0.17
CA ARG A 210 -23.64 8.36 0.80
C ARG A 210 -25.11 8.17 0.41
N GLU A 211 -25.89 9.25 0.36
CA GLU A 211 -27.29 9.19 -0.05
C GLU A 211 -27.42 8.81 -1.53
N TYR A 212 -26.55 9.32 -2.41
CA TYR A 212 -26.50 8.92 -3.81
C TYR A 212 -26.15 7.43 -3.96
N LYS A 213 -25.08 6.95 -3.31
CA LYS A 213 -24.67 5.53 -3.32
C LYS A 213 -25.75 4.61 -2.73
N ALA A 214 -26.60 5.13 -1.85
CA ALA A 214 -27.74 4.41 -1.28
C ALA A 214 -29.04 4.57 -2.09
N ASN A 215 -28.99 5.15 -3.30
CA ASN A 215 -30.14 5.43 -4.18
C ASN A 215 -31.25 6.25 -3.51
N LYS A 216 -30.89 7.13 -2.56
CA LYS A 216 -31.84 7.99 -1.81
C LYS A 216 -32.08 9.35 -2.45
N ILE A 217 -31.16 9.79 -3.32
CA ILE A 217 -31.27 11.01 -4.12
C ILE A 217 -31.04 10.67 -5.58
N SER A 218 -31.60 11.47 -6.49
CA SER A 218 -31.40 11.26 -7.93
C SER A 218 -30.00 11.65 -8.38
N GLU A 219 -29.59 11.15 -9.55
CA GLU A 219 -28.34 11.58 -10.19
C GLU A 219 -28.34 13.09 -10.48
N GLU A 220 -29.49 13.65 -10.88
CA GLU A 220 -29.65 15.09 -11.11
C GLU A 220 -29.41 15.90 -9.82
N GLU A 221 -29.95 15.44 -8.70
CA GLU A 221 -29.73 16.06 -7.39
C GLU A 221 -28.27 15.96 -6.96
N TYR A 222 -27.63 14.81 -7.20
CA TYR A 222 -26.22 14.59 -6.91
C TYR A 222 -25.31 15.52 -7.74
N ILE A 223 -25.50 15.56 -9.06
CA ILE A 223 -24.74 16.44 -9.97
C ILE A 223 -24.92 17.91 -9.58
N LYS A 224 -26.15 18.32 -9.26
CA LYS A 224 -26.45 19.67 -8.80
C LYS A 224 -25.69 20.02 -7.52
N ALA A 225 -25.62 19.09 -6.57
CA ALA A 225 -24.87 19.28 -5.34
C ALA A 225 -23.35 19.36 -5.59
N MET A 226 -22.80 18.53 -6.47
CA MET A 226 -21.39 18.57 -6.87
C MET A 226 -21.04 19.89 -7.55
N ASN A 227 -21.84 20.32 -8.52
CA ASN A 227 -21.64 21.59 -9.21
C ASN A 227 -21.70 22.77 -8.25
N LYS A 228 -22.65 22.77 -7.30
CA LYS A 228 -22.73 23.80 -6.26
C LYS A 228 -21.44 23.88 -5.44
N GLU A 229 -20.84 22.75 -5.11
CA GLU A 229 -19.58 22.74 -4.36
C GLU A 229 -18.40 23.20 -5.20
N ILE A 230 -18.29 22.74 -6.45
CA ILE A 230 -17.27 23.21 -7.40
C ILE A 230 -17.35 24.72 -7.53
N SER A 231 -18.55 25.30 -7.69
CA SER A 231 -18.73 26.75 -7.79
C SER A 231 -18.24 27.50 -6.54
N LYS A 232 -18.45 26.96 -5.33
CA LYS A 232 -17.92 27.58 -4.10
C LYS A 232 -16.39 27.53 -4.06
N VAL A 233 -15.81 26.40 -4.43
CA VAL A 233 -14.35 26.18 -4.43
C VAL A 233 -13.67 27.07 -5.48
N VAL A 234 -14.24 27.16 -6.69
CA VAL A 234 -13.77 28.07 -7.74
C VAL A 234 -13.86 29.51 -7.26
N LYS A 235 -15.02 29.94 -6.74
CA LYS A 235 -15.21 31.29 -6.23
C LYS A 235 -14.22 31.65 -5.12
N LEU A 236 -13.98 30.74 -4.18
CA LEU A 236 -13.00 30.96 -3.12
C LEU A 236 -11.59 31.18 -3.67
N GLN A 237 -11.18 30.41 -4.69
CA GLN A 237 -9.86 30.58 -5.30
C GLN A 237 -9.77 31.87 -6.12
N GLU A 238 -10.84 32.26 -6.82
CA GLU A 238 -10.95 33.56 -7.49
C GLU A 238 -10.85 34.73 -6.50
N ASP A 239 -11.56 34.64 -5.36
CA ASP A 239 -11.51 35.64 -4.28
C ASP A 239 -10.12 35.74 -3.63
N LEU A 240 -9.32 34.66 -3.71
CA LEU A 240 -7.94 34.58 -3.22
C LEU A 240 -6.89 34.92 -4.30
N ASP A 241 -7.31 35.29 -5.50
CA ASP A 241 -6.45 35.63 -6.64
C ASP A 241 -5.47 34.51 -7.03
N ILE A 242 -5.96 33.26 -7.04
CA ILE A 242 -5.18 32.09 -7.48
C ILE A 242 -5.12 32.02 -9.01
N ASP A 243 -3.92 31.87 -9.58
CA ASP A 243 -3.72 31.92 -11.04
C ASP A 243 -4.27 30.68 -11.78
N VAL A 244 -4.08 29.47 -11.22
CA VAL A 244 -4.54 28.21 -11.82
C VAL A 244 -5.42 27.45 -10.84
N LEU A 245 -6.71 27.37 -11.18
CA LEU A 245 -7.75 26.85 -10.29
C LEU A 245 -7.89 25.33 -10.38
N VAL A 246 -8.38 24.73 -9.30
CA VAL A 246 -8.82 23.33 -9.24
C VAL A 246 -10.29 23.24 -8.82
N HIS A 247 -10.94 22.13 -9.10
CA HIS A 247 -12.37 21.95 -8.82
C HIS A 247 -12.68 21.35 -7.43
N GLY A 248 -11.65 21.01 -6.63
CA GLY A 248 -11.82 20.54 -5.25
C GLY A 248 -12.14 19.06 -5.06
N GLU A 249 -12.32 18.30 -6.13
CA GLU A 249 -12.63 16.85 -6.12
C GLU A 249 -13.80 16.44 -5.18
N PRO A 250 -14.96 17.16 -5.15
CA PRO A 250 -16.00 16.90 -4.15
C PRO A 250 -16.68 15.53 -4.30
N TRP A 251 -16.65 14.96 -5.50
CA TRP A 251 -17.21 13.64 -5.80
C TRP A 251 -16.28 12.48 -5.42
N ARG A 252 -14.95 12.72 -5.35
CA ARG A 252 -13.98 11.65 -5.06
C ARG A 252 -13.84 11.47 -3.56
N LYS A 253 -14.02 10.22 -3.11
CA LYS A 253 -13.76 9.83 -1.71
C LYS A 253 -12.30 9.42 -1.54
N ASP A 254 -11.81 8.62 -2.48
CA ASP A 254 -10.47 8.10 -2.51
C ASP A 254 -9.96 8.11 -3.96
N MET A 255 -8.68 8.40 -4.13
CA MET A 255 -8.06 8.61 -5.45
C MET A 255 -7.80 7.31 -6.23
N VAL A 256 -7.91 6.14 -5.59
CA VAL A 256 -7.76 4.83 -6.23
C VAL A 256 -9.13 4.16 -6.40
N GLU A 257 -9.96 4.15 -5.35
CA GLU A 257 -11.33 3.60 -5.37
C GLU A 257 -12.14 4.22 -6.52
N TYR A 258 -12.04 5.54 -6.71
CA TYR A 258 -12.81 6.25 -7.74
C TYR A 258 -12.53 5.81 -9.18
N PHE A 259 -11.30 5.41 -9.50
CA PHE A 259 -10.97 4.90 -10.84
C PHE A 259 -11.18 3.38 -10.97
N GLY A 260 -11.34 2.68 -9.85
CA GLY A 260 -11.61 1.25 -9.83
C GLY A 260 -13.09 0.89 -9.90
N GLU A 261 -13.99 1.75 -9.40
CA GLU A 261 -15.46 1.65 -9.53
C GLU A 261 -15.93 1.93 -10.97
#